data_AF-A0A485LVD8-F1
#
_entry.id   AF-A0A485LVD8-F1
#
_cell.length_a   1.000
_cell.length_b   1.000
_cell.length_c   1.000
_cell.angle_alpha   90.00
_cell.angle_beta   90.00
_cell.angle_gamma   90.00
#
_symmetry.space_group_name_H-M   'P 1'
#
loop_
_entity.id
_entity.type
_entity.pdbx_description
1 polymer ?
#
loop_
_entity_poly.entity_id
_entity_poly.type
_entity_poly.pdbx_seq_one_letter_code
_entity_poly.pdbx_strand_id
1 'polypeptide(L)'
;MVDWNRIYRLLNDVTPLPVDCGKLCGAACCSEWEKGVGMYLLPGEEIMFTMAEEWLSWEEHSTKDYEFCPTWSGVVYFVRCNGTCPRDKRPFACRIFPLAPYLSESGDFKLVLEEGAALLCPLVKAGDMGLLDRRFLARARLAWEELLKNPLVRDDVLWESRRLDRLAGEPWKGLFER
;
A
#
# COMPACT_ATOMS: atom_id res chain seq x y z
N MET A 1 20.54 -2.49 0.27
CA MET A 1 19.68 -2.04 -0.84
C MET A 1 18.60 -3.08 -1.05
N VAL A 2 17.34 -2.67 -1.24
CA VAL A 2 16.20 -3.58 -1.41
C VAL A 2 16.28 -4.29 -2.76
N ASP A 3 16.04 -5.60 -2.80
CA ASP A 3 15.88 -6.35 -4.05
C ASP A 3 14.42 -6.28 -4.54
N TRP A 4 14.08 -5.19 -5.24
CA TRP A 4 12.73 -4.98 -5.74
C TRP A 4 12.25 -6.03 -6.75
N ASN A 5 13.16 -6.62 -7.53
CA ASN A 5 12.83 -7.72 -8.45
C ASN A 5 12.34 -8.95 -7.68
N ARG A 6 12.93 -9.25 -6.52
CA ARG A 6 12.44 -10.31 -5.65
C ARG A 6 11.09 -9.97 -5.02
N ILE A 7 10.93 -8.74 -4.54
CA ILE A 7 9.65 -8.27 -3.96
C ILE A 7 8.51 -8.39 -4.98
N TYR A 8 8.70 -7.89 -6.20
CA TYR A 8 7.69 -7.94 -7.25
C TYR A 8 7.33 -9.38 -7.65
N ARG A 9 8.31 -10.28 -7.70
CA ARG A 9 8.07 -11.71 -7.98
C ARG A 9 7.24 -12.41 -6.90
N LEU A 10 7.40 -12.04 -5.62
CA LEU A 10 6.59 -12.63 -4.53
C LEU A 10 5.09 -12.36 -4.70
N LEU A 11 4.73 -11.24 -5.34
CA LEU A 11 3.36 -10.74 -5.44
C LEU A 11 2.78 -10.81 -6.86
N ASN A 12 3.47 -11.48 -7.78
CA ASN A 12 3.13 -11.45 -9.21
C ASN A 12 1.88 -12.29 -9.54
N ASP A 13 1.73 -13.42 -8.85
CA ASP A 13 0.71 -14.44 -9.09
C ASP A 13 -0.30 -14.59 -7.94
N VAL A 14 -0.24 -13.69 -6.95
CA VAL A 14 -1.17 -13.66 -5.82
C VAL A 14 -1.96 -12.36 -5.77
N THR A 15 -3.21 -12.49 -5.34
CA THR A 15 -4.17 -11.39 -5.18
C THR A 15 -4.98 -11.61 -3.91
N PRO A 16 -5.65 -10.58 -3.38
CA PRO A 16 -6.44 -10.70 -2.16
C PRO A 16 -7.47 -11.83 -2.18
N LEU A 17 -8.00 -12.15 -3.37
CA LEU A 17 -8.89 -13.28 -3.60
C LEU A 17 -8.33 -14.18 -4.73
N PRO A 18 -8.73 -15.45 -4.80
CA PRO A 18 -8.39 -16.34 -5.92
C PRO A 18 -9.11 -15.97 -7.23
N VAL A 19 -10.03 -15.00 -7.18
CA VAL A 19 -10.79 -14.46 -8.30
C VAL A 19 -10.57 -12.95 -8.38
N ASP A 20 -10.98 -12.34 -9.50
CA ASP A 20 -10.96 -10.89 -9.66
C ASP A 20 -11.83 -10.18 -8.61
N CYS A 21 -11.18 -9.57 -7.60
CA CYS A 21 -11.84 -8.83 -6.54
C CYS A 21 -12.51 -7.55 -7.05
N GLY A 22 -12.12 -7.03 -8.22
CA GLY A 22 -12.75 -5.88 -8.85
C GLY A 22 -14.22 -6.11 -9.14
N LYS A 23 -14.66 -7.35 -9.35
CA LYS A 23 -16.07 -7.69 -9.55
C LYS A 23 -16.96 -7.37 -8.33
N LEU A 24 -16.39 -7.27 -7.14
CA LEU A 24 -17.15 -6.94 -5.92
C LEU A 24 -17.47 -5.45 -5.80
N CYS A 25 -16.64 -4.58 -6.38
CA CYS A 25 -16.74 -3.12 -6.23
C CYS A 25 -16.73 -2.36 -7.56
N GLY A 26 -16.82 -3.05 -8.70
CA GLY A 26 -16.67 -2.43 -10.02
C GLY A 26 -15.27 -1.86 -10.25
N ALA A 27 -14.23 -2.48 -9.67
CA ALA A 27 -12.84 -2.04 -9.73
C ALA A 27 -12.58 -0.64 -9.15
N ALA A 28 -13.34 -0.22 -8.13
CA ALA A 28 -13.28 1.12 -7.55
C ALA A 28 -11.84 1.59 -7.18
N CYS A 29 -11.05 0.75 -6.50
CA CYS A 29 -9.65 1.09 -6.15
C CYS A 29 -8.67 1.07 -7.34
N CYS A 30 -9.07 0.49 -8.48
CA CYS A 30 -8.30 0.53 -9.73
C CYS A 30 -8.78 1.64 -10.67
N SER A 31 -9.83 2.39 -10.30
CA SER A 31 -10.38 3.50 -11.09
C SER A 31 -10.05 4.84 -10.44
N GLU A 32 -10.22 5.96 -11.14
CA GLU A 32 -10.11 7.30 -10.56
C GLU A 32 -11.41 7.65 -9.78
N TRP A 33 -11.60 7.04 -8.62
CA TRP A 33 -12.71 7.29 -7.69
C TRP A 33 -12.72 8.70 -7.06
N GLU A 34 -11.56 9.37 -7.02
CA GLU A 34 -11.41 10.77 -6.64
C GLU A 34 -10.31 11.40 -7.51
N LYS A 35 -10.42 12.70 -7.82
CA LYS A 35 -9.46 13.36 -8.69
C LYS A 35 -8.06 13.38 -8.04
N GLY A 36 -7.04 13.00 -8.82
CA GLY A 36 -5.64 13.15 -8.40
C GLY A 36 -5.10 12.01 -7.54
N VAL A 37 -5.90 10.99 -7.34
CA VAL A 37 -5.52 9.76 -6.69
C VAL A 37 -4.45 8.95 -7.42
N GLY A 38 -3.62 8.24 -6.65
CA GLY A 38 -2.50 7.48 -7.17
C GLY A 38 -1.73 6.79 -6.05
N MET A 39 -0.50 6.41 -6.35
CA MET A 39 0.37 5.70 -5.41
C MET A 39 1.70 6.44 -5.27
N TYR A 40 2.12 6.67 -4.03
CA TYR A 40 3.51 6.96 -3.75
C TYR A 40 4.34 5.69 -3.90
N LEU A 41 5.46 5.80 -4.59
CA LEU A 41 6.44 4.73 -4.68
C LEU A 41 7.26 4.68 -3.39
N LEU A 42 7.55 3.48 -2.91
CA LEU A 42 8.44 3.30 -1.76
C LEU A 42 9.90 3.59 -2.14
N PRO A 43 10.77 3.92 -1.17
CA PRO A 43 12.18 4.21 -1.43
C PRO A 43 12.89 3.15 -2.28
N GLY A 44 13.32 3.54 -3.48
CA GLY A 44 14.04 2.71 -4.43
C GLY A 44 13.15 1.88 -5.35
N GLU A 45 11.82 1.95 -5.21
CA GLU A 45 10.88 1.18 -6.04
C GLU A 45 10.88 1.64 -7.50
N GLU A 46 11.20 2.91 -7.75
CA GLU A 46 11.22 3.53 -9.07
C GLU A 46 12.08 2.76 -10.09
N ILE A 47 13.05 1.97 -9.64
CA ILE A 47 13.88 1.10 -10.49
C ILE A 47 13.07 0.02 -11.24
N MET A 48 11.83 -0.24 -10.82
CA MET A 48 10.93 -1.20 -11.45
C MET A 48 10.20 -0.64 -12.66
N PHE A 49 10.40 0.65 -12.96
CA PHE A 49 9.75 1.38 -14.03
C PHE A 49 10.76 2.03 -14.96
N THR A 50 10.34 2.32 -16.19
CA THR A 50 11.14 3.03 -17.20
C THR A 50 10.81 4.51 -17.27
N MET A 51 9.75 4.97 -16.58
CA MET A 51 9.15 6.31 -16.69
C MET A 51 8.59 6.61 -18.09
N ALA A 52 8.44 5.59 -18.94
CA ALA A 52 7.89 5.69 -20.29
C ALA A 52 6.61 4.85 -20.46
N GLU A 53 6.03 4.36 -19.36
CA GLU A 53 4.79 3.60 -19.35
C GLU A 53 3.60 4.47 -19.77
N GLU A 54 2.98 4.16 -20.92
CA GLU A 54 1.79 4.88 -21.42
C GLU A 54 0.57 4.82 -20.47
N TRP A 55 0.56 3.85 -19.56
CA TRP A 55 -0.52 3.64 -18.59
C TRP A 55 -0.28 4.36 -17.24
N LEU A 56 0.86 5.05 -17.09
CA LEU A 56 1.20 5.85 -15.90
C LEU A 56 1.38 7.33 -16.24
N SER A 57 0.91 8.18 -15.33
CA SER A 57 1.34 9.58 -15.22
C SER A 57 2.21 9.74 -13.98
N TRP A 58 3.33 10.43 -14.12
CA TRP A 58 4.34 10.61 -13.07
C TRP A 58 4.31 12.03 -12.52
N GLU A 59 4.50 12.15 -11.21
CA GLU A 59 4.74 13.40 -10.52
C GLU A 59 5.91 13.25 -9.55
N GLU A 60 6.65 14.34 -9.38
CA GLU A 60 7.76 14.45 -8.44
C GLU A 60 7.35 15.35 -7.28
N HIS A 61 7.26 14.78 -6.08
CA HIS A 61 6.89 15.52 -4.88
C HIS A 61 8.11 15.69 -3.98
N SER A 62 8.48 16.94 -3.71
CA SER A 62 9.60 17.29 -2.85
C SER A 62 9.22 17.10 -1.38
N THR A 63 10.12 16.53 -0.58
CA THR A 63 9.94 16.40 0.88
C THR A 63 9.95 17.73 1.63
N LYS A 64 10.18 18.85 0.94
CA LYS A 64 10.06 20.21 1.49
C LYS A 64 8.65 20.80 1.31
N ASP A 65 7.93 20.30 0.31
CA ASP A 65 6.63 20.85 -0.09
C ASP A 65 5.45 19.99 0.38
N TYR A 66 5.70 18.72 0.72
CA TYR A 66 4.69 17.74 1.11
C TYR A 66 5.02 16.99 2.42
N GLU A 67 3.93 16.58 3.09
CA GLU A 67 3.81 15.57 4.15
C GLU A 67 4.49 14.22 3.88
N PHE A 68 5.71 13.95 4.37
CA PHE A 68 6.30 12.60 4.35
C PHE A 68 6.97 12.23 5.68
N CYS A 69 7.36 10.96 5.81
CA CYS A 69 8.16 10.51 6.95
C CYS A 69 9.40 11.40 7.11
N PRO A 70 9.69 11.95 8.32
CA PRO A 70 10.77 12.92 8.53
C PRO A 70 12.18 12.43 8.19
N THR A 71 12.38 11.11 8.08
CA THR A 71 13.68 10.53 7.70
C THR A 71 13.88 10.47 6.18
N TRP A 72 12.82 10.70 5.40
CA TRP A 72 12.90 10.82 3.96
C TRP A 72 13.43 12.20 3.57
N SER A 73 14.15 12.26 2.44
CA SER A 73 14.68 13.51 1.91
C SER A 73 14.74 13.47 0.38
N GLY A 74 14.57 14.62 -0.24
CA GLY A 74 14.69 14.77 -1.69
C GLY A 74 13.33 14.70 -2.40
N VAL A 75 13.26 13.87 -3.44
CA VAL A 75 12.08 13.69 -4.28
C VAL A 75 11.45 12.33 -4.01
N VAL A 76 10.13 12.32 -3.88
CA VAL A 76 9.29 11.12 -3.80
C VAL A 76 8.47 11.06 -5.08
N TYR A 77 8.47 9.90 -5.74
CA TYR A 77 7.68 9.71 -6.95
C TYR A 77 6.24 9.33 -6.61
N PHE A 78 5.30 10.01 -7.25
CA PHE A 78 3.89 9.70 -7.22
C PHE A 78 3.44 9.28 -8.62
N VAL A 79 2.70 8.18 -8.70
CA VAL A 79 2.24 7.64 -9.98
C VAL A 79 0.72 7.46 -9.98
N ARG A 80 0.10 7.86 -11.09
CA ARG A 80 -1.34 7.63 -11.34
C ARG A 80 -1.51 6.68 -12.50
N CYS A 81 -2.33 5.66 -12.30
CA CYS A 81 -2.69 4.70 -13.33
C CYS A 81 -4.03 5.06 -13.97
N ASN A 82 -4.16 4.82 -15.28
CA ASN A 82 -5.44 4.95 -16.02
C ASN A 82 -6.46 3.81 -15.79
N GLY A 83 -6.19 2.92 -14.83
CA GLY A 83 -7.03 1.77 -14.49
C GLY A 83 -6.89 0.51 -15.35
N THR A 84 -6.08 0.56 -16.41
CA THR A 84 -5.79 -0.61 -17.28
C THR A 84 -4.38 -1.18 -17.10
N CYS A 85 -3.76 -0.95 -15.93
CA CYS A 85 -2.38 -1.33 -15.67
C CYS A 85 -2.09 -2.85 -15.80
N PRO A 86 -0.95 -3.22 -16.42
CA PRO A 86 -0.44 -4.57 -16.37
C PRO A 86 -0.11 -4.97 -14.92
N ARG A 87 -0.70 -6.09 -14.48
CA ARG A 87 -0.68 -6.54 -13.08
C ARG A 87 0.73 -6.75 -12.54
N ASP A 88 1.61 -7.25 -13.39
CA ASP A 88 3.02 -7.57 -13.12
C ASP A 88 3.93 -6.33 -13.10
N LYS A 89 3.41 -5.16 -13.46
CA LYS A 89 4.09 -3.86 -13.39
C LYS A 89 3.45 -2.84 -12.44
N ARG A 90 2.36 -3.20 -11.75
CA ARG A 90 1.72 -2.31 -10.76
C ARG A 90 2.71 -1.85 -9.67
N PRO A 91 2.57 -0.62 -9.16
CA PRO A 91 3.22 -0.20 -7.92
C PRO A 91 2.93 -1.16 -6.76
N PHE A 92 3.86 -1.28 -5.84
CA PHE A 92 3.84 -2.21 -4.71
C PHE A 92 2.59 -2.00 -3.84
N ALA A 93 2.25 -0.75 -3.54
CA ALA A 93 1.02 -0.40 -2.82
C ALA A 93 -0.25 -0.99 -3.50
N CYS A 94 -0.37 -0.87 -4.83
CA CYS A 94 -1.45 -1.50 -5.59
C CYS A 94 -1.44 -3.04 -5.54
N ARG A 95 -0.27 -3.68 -5.36
CA ARG A 95 -0.16 -5.15 -5.29
C ARG A 95 -0.54 -5.70 -3.94
N ILE A 96 -0.29 -4.93 -2.88
CA ILE A 96 -0.45 -5.36 -1.49
C ILE A 96 -1.80 -4.98 -0.91
N PHE A 97 -2.49 -3.99 -1.51
CA PHE A 97 -3.86 -3.64 -1.18
C PHE A 97 -4.76 -4.90 -1.17
N PRO A 98 -5.59 -5.12 -0.13
CA PRO A 98 -6.03 -4.17 0.90
C PRO A 98 -5.21 -4.18 2.21
N LEU A 99 -3.98 -4.68 2.19
CA LEU A 99 -3.15 -4.84 3.38
C LEU A 99 -2.17 -3.68 3.54
N ALA A 100 -2.05 -3.20 4.77
CA ALA A 100 -1.02 -2.28 5.21
C ALA A 100 -0.08 -2.96 6.24
N PRO A 101 1.20 -2.57 6.30
CA PRO A 101 2.09 -2.99 7.36
C PRO A 101 1.81 -2.17 8.62
N TYR A 102 2.06 -2.77 9.79
CA TYR A 102 2.00 -2.07 11.06
C TYR A 102 3.14 -2.52 11.96
N LEU A 103 3.77 -1.56 12.64
CA LEU A 103 4.75 -1.78 13.70
C LEU A 103 4.19 -1.27 15.04
N SER A 104 4.14 -2.17 16.02
CA SER A 104 3.83 -1.80 17.41
C SER A 104 4.95 -0.94 18.01
N GLU A 105 4.71 -0.38 19.20
CA GLU A 105 5.74 0.34 19.96
C GLU A 105 6.93 -0.56 20.35
N SER A 106 6.68 -1.86 20.57
CA SER A 106 7.73 -2.87 20.77
C SER A 106 8.50 -3.22 19.49
N GLY A 107 8.06 -2.74 18.33
CA GLY A 107 8.67 -2.99 17.03
C GLY A 107 8.21 -4.29 16.36
N ASP A 108 7.14 -4.92 16.86
CA ASP A 108 6.58 -6.15 16.30
C ASP A 108 5.79 -5.84 15.03
N PHE A 109 6.10 -6.61 13.97
CA PHE A 109 5.46 -6.46 12.67
C PHE A 109 4.19 -7.31 12.55
N LYS A 110 3.10 -6.68 12.10
CA LYS A 110 1.89 -7.38 11.63
C LYS A 110 1.35 -6.73 10.37
N LEU A 111 0.56 -7.51 9.64
CA LEU A 111 -0.30 -7.00 8.57
C LEU A 111 -1.64 -6.62 9.16
N VAL A 112 -2.19 -5.52 8.71
CA VAL A 112 -3.54 -5.03 9.05
C VAL A 112 -4.29 -4.69 7.77
N LEU A 113 -5.61 -4.57 7.85
CA LEU A 113 -6.40 -3.98 6.76
C LEU A 113 -6.18 -2.47 6.73
N GLU A 114 -6.10 -1.91 5.52
CA GLU A 114 -5.95 -0.46 5.33
C GLU A 114 -7.28 0.25 5.66
N GLU A 115 -7.48 0.59 6.94
CA GLU A 115 -8.77 1.06 7.49
C GLU A 115 -9.38 2.24 6.69
N GLY A 116 -8.54 3.14 6.17
CA GLY A 116 -8.97 4.28 5.35
C GLY A 116 -9.73 3.88 4.08
N ALA A 117 -9.58 2.64 3.61
CA ALA A 117 -10.25 2.13 2.44
C ALA A 117 -11.59 1.42 2.74
N ALA A 118 -12.12 1.48 3.97
CA ALA A 118 -13.38 0.80 4.34
C ALA A 118 -14.60 1.29 3.52
N LEU A 119 -14.61 2.54 3.06
CA LEU A 119 -15.66 3.06 2.18
C LEU A 119 -15.46 2.68 0.70
N LEU A 120 -14.24 2.26 0.34
CA LEU A 120 -13.83 1.96 -1.04
C LEU A 120 -13.84 0.45 -1.33
N CYS A 121 -13.37 -0.36 -0.40
CA CYS A 121 -13.11 -1.78 -0.59
C CYS A 121 -14.01 -2.65 0.30
N PRO A 122 -14.86 -3.51 -0.30
CA PRO A 122 -15.69 -4.44 0.46
C PRO A 122 -14.89 -5.38 1.38
N LEU A 123 -13.65 -5.74 1.01
CA LEU A 123 -12.80 -6.61 1.82
C LEU A 123 -12.30 -5.91 3.10
N VAL A 124 -11.96 -4.63 3.00
CA VAL A 124 -11.62 -3.81 4.17
C VAL A 124 -12.85 -3.62 5.05
N LYS A 125 -13.99 -3.28 4.44
CA LYS A 125 -15.27 -3.08 5.14
C LYS A 125 -15.71 -4.32 5.93
N ALA A 126 -15.48 -5.51 5.37
CA ALA A 126 -15.81 -6.77 6.05
C ALA A 126 -14.98 -6.98 7.33
N GLY A 127 -13.79 -6.37 7.43
CA GLY A 127 -12.95 -6.41 8.63
C GLY A 127 -12.30 -7.77 8.92
N ASP A 128 -12.54 -8.79 8.10
CA ASP A 128 -12.04 -10.16 8.32
C ASP A 128 -10.95 -10.54 7.32
N MET A 129 -9.68 -10.48 7.78
CA MET A 129 -8.52 -10.92 7.00
C MET A 129 -8.57 -12.43 6.66
N GLY A 130 -9.34 -13.24 7.37
CA GLY A 130 -9.54 -14.66 7.09
C GLY A 130 -10.24 -14.93 5.75
N LEU A 131 -10.91 -13.91 5.19
CA LEU A 131 -11.51 -13.96 3.85
C LEU A 131 -10.49 -13.85 2.71
N LEU A 132 -9.26 -13.41 3.01
CA LEU A 132 -8.22 -13.22 2.00
C LEU A 132 -7.51 -14.54 1.67
N ASP A 133 -7.01 -14.66 0.44
CA ASP A 133 -6.23 -15.82 0.00
C ASP A 133 -4.99 -15.99 0.90
N ARG A 134 -4.82 -17.20 1.44
CA ARG A 134 -3.73 -17.51 2.39
C ARG A 134 -2.35 -17.36 1.77
N ARG A 135 -2.18 -17.64 0.47
CA ARG A 135 -0.92 -17.44 -0.24
C ARG A 135 -0.64 -15.96 -0.40
N PHE A 136 -1.66 -15.16 -0.69
CA PHE A 136 -1.54 -13.70 -0.71
C PHE A 136 -1.05 -13.15 0.64
N LEU A 137 -1.70 -13.52 1.75
CA LEU A 137 -1.28 -13.12 3.10
C LEU A 137 0.17 -13.52 3.41
N ALA A 138 0.56 -14.76 3.06
CA ALA A 138 1.91 -15.25 3.29
C ALA A 138 2.96 -14.50 2.45
N ARG A 139 2.70 -14.27 1.16
CA ARG A 139 3.61 -13.53 0.26
C ARG A 139 3.70 -12.05 0.63
N ALA A 140 2.58 -11.45 1.02
CA ALA A 140 2.50 -10.10 1.55
C ALA A 140 3.41 -9.91 2.77
N ARG A 141 3.32 -10.85 3.72
CA ARG A 141 4.16 -10.86 4.92
C ARG A 141 5.64 -10.94 4.56
N LEU A 142 6.02 -11.89 3.70
CA LEU A 142 7.41 -12.06 3.26
C LEU A 142 7.96 -10.81 2.54
N ALA A 143 7.14 -10.16 1.71
CA ALA A 143 7.54 -8.94 1.03
C ALA A 143 7.82 -7.81 2.02
N TRP A 144 6.93 -7.59 2.98
CA TRP A 144 7.13 -6.57 4.02
C TRP A 144 8.29 -6.90 4.96
N GLU A 145 8.48 -8.15 5.37
CA GLU A 145 9.62 -8.56 6.20
C GLU A 145 10.97 -8.26 5.51
N GLU A 146 11.04 -8.36 4.18
CA GLU A 146 12.21 -7.99 3.41
C GLU A 146 12.35 -6.47 3.28
N LEU A 147 11.26 -5.76 3.00
CA LEU A 147 11.24 -4.29 2.89
C LEU A 147 11.60 -3.59 4.20
N LEU A 148 11.13 -4.10 5.34
CA LEU A 148 11.39 -3.56 6.68
C LEU A 148 12.85 -3.67 7.13
N LYS A 149 13.72 -4.35 6.36
CA LYS A 149 15.18 -4.32 6.53
C LYS A 149 15.80 -3.02 6.02
N ASN A 150 15.11 -2.29 5.16
CA ASN A 150 15.50 -0.95 4.73
C ASN A 150 15.08 0.07 5.80
N PRO A 151 16.02 0.85 6.39
CA PRO A 151 15.69 1.84 7.40
C PRO A 151 14.64 2.86 6.96
N LEU A 152 14.71 3.37 5.73
CA LEU A 152 13.75 4.37 5.24
C LEU A 152 12.32 3.84 5.16
N VAL A 153 12.17 2.57 4.75
CA VAL A 153 10.86 1.91 4.71
C VAL A 153 10.38 1.59 6.12
N ARG A 154 11.28 1.12 6.99
CA ARG A 154 10.93 0.83 8.39
C ARG A 154 10.47 2.08 9.13
N ASP A 155 11.17 3.19 8.96
CA ASP A 155 10.84 4.47 9.59
C ASP A 155 9.50 5.00 9.10
N ASP A 156 9.22 4.89 7.80
CA ASP A 156 7.92 5.26 7.20
C ASP A 156 6.78 4.41 7.78
N VAL A 157 6.94 3.09 7.82
CA VAL A 157 5.94 2.20 8.42
C VAL A 157 5.73 2.51 9.90
N LEU A 158 6.79 2.81 10.66
CA LEU A 158 6.66 3.17 12.06
C LEU A 158 5.93 4.50 12.22
N TRP A 159 6.31 5.52 11.44
CA TRP A 159 5.69 6.84 11.45
C TRP A 159 4.19 6.76 11.14
N GLU A 160 3.83 6.01 10.12
CA GLU A 160 2.45 5.74 9.74
C GLU A 160 1.70 4.93 10.82
N SER A 161 2.33 3.92 11.42
CA SER A 161 1.75 3.16 12.54
C SER A 161 1.44 4.06 13.74
N ARG A 162 2.32 5.04 14.06
CA ARG A 162 2.04 6.02 15.12
C ARG A 162 0.88 6.95 14.74
N ARG A 163 0.71 7.27 13.45
CA ARG A 163 -0.43 8.06 12.95
C ARG A 163 -1.74 7.28 13.14
N LEU A 164 -1.75 6.00 12.79
CA LEU A 164 -2.90 5.11 13.00
C LEU A 164 -3.26 4.98 14.48
N ASP A 165 -2.29 4.84 15.38
CA ASP A 165 -2.54 4.76 16.82
C ASP A 165 -3.17 6.03 17.38
N ARG A 166 -2.73 7.22 16.92
CA ARG A 166 -3.38 8.49 17.29
C ARG A 166 -4.83 8.53 16.82
N LEU A 167 -5.09 8.17 15.56
CA LEU A 167 -6.45 8.13 15.01
C LEU A 167 -7.35 7.11 15.71
N ALA A 168 -6.79 5.98 16.16
CA ALA A 168 -7.52 4.98 16.93
C ALA A 168 -7.92 5.47 18.33
N GLY A 169 -7.15 6.37 18.92
CA GLY A 169 -7.45 7.00 20.21
C GLY A 169 -8.48 8.14 20.13
N GLU A 170 -8.91 8.54 18.94
CA GLU A 170 -9.85 9.66 18.78
C GLU A 170 -11.28 9.31 19.23
N PRO A 171 -11.94 10.15 20.04
CA PRO A 171 -13.24 9.84 20.64
C PRO A 171 -14.36 9.50 19.66
N TRP A 172 -14.30 10.04 18.43
CA TRP A 172 -15.34 9.82 17.42
C TRP A 172 -15.29 8.43 16.79
N LYS A 173 -14.18 7.68 16.91
CA LYS A 173 -14.06 6.36 16.27
C LYS A 173 -15.04 5.36 16.87
N GLY A 174 -15.23 5.38 18.20
CA GLY A 174 -16.23 4.57 18.90
C GLY A 174 -17.69 4.93 18.60
N LEU A 175 -17.98 5.99 17.85
CA LEU A 175 -19.33 6.33 17.41
C LEU A 175 -19.80 5.51 16.21
N PHE A 176 -18.87 4.97 15.42
CA PHE A 176 -19.15 4.20 14.19
C PHE A 176 -18.93 2.69 14.35
N GLU A 177 -18.50 2.22 15.53
CA GLU A 177 -18.28 0.81 15.87
C GLU A 177 -19.54 0.11 16.44
N ARG A 178 -20.76 0.59 16.13
CA ARG A 178 -22.04 -0.01 16.57
C ARG A 178 -22.72 -0.83 15.50
#